data_AF-A0AAV2GQ06-F1
#
_entry.id   AF-A0AAV2GQ06-F1
#
_cell.length_a   1.000
_cell.length_b   1.000
_cell.length_c   1.000
_cell.angle_alpha   90.00
_cell.angle_beta   90.00
_cell.angle_gamma   90.00
#
_symmetry.space_group_name_H-M   'P 1'
#
loop_
_entity.id
_entity.type
_entity.pdbx_description
1 polymer ?
#
loop_
_entity_poly.entity_id
_entity_poly.type
_entity_poly.pdbx_seq_one_letter_code
_entity_poly.pdbx_strand_id
1 'polypeptide(L)'
;MDANSLLLRNLSTSPPSPLLFFNFTLPLPTSHCHFNSNKPLKQFNPATASGNSVAVVRRCVAGKEVEIILEGMPNEYYDDEWQAQQKEKAKELERQRQLEDEEEERKIEEYREIGTRLKGYPQEDVSKAKKLISSFIRAAEEVEERIEEAAEKGELNELVLMVIWNRLDLARRDEEKDVIRSLDLLYRRVETEILKREATPAMRLLNDLLNMHDGFNDEGWLKDCKKLMIATFPREDPFSILVPTGFDIDKHEGPIRPPPDAEDVLLRVDFVREVDELLQEVRAEQNEEADAQGLDPESIANKLKQQEKQRTIHKVEALLELAVNLKV
;
A
#
# COMPACT_ATOMS: atom_id res chain seq x y z
N MET A 1 32.88 20.98 20.43
CA MET A 1 31.60 20.61 21.07
C MET A 1 30.57 20.97 20.03
N ASP A 2 30.32 20.01 19.15
CA ASP A 2 29.90 20.29 17.78
C ASP A 2 28.42 19.96 17.60
N ALA A 3 27.69 20.93 17.07
CA ALA A 3 26.27 20.88 16.78
C ALA A 3 25.98 20.09 15.48
N ASN A 4 26.53 18.88 15.36
CA ASN A 4 26.36 17.99 14.19
C ASN A 4 25.69 16.64 14.55
N SER A 5 24.99 16.55 15.67
CA SER A 5 24.38 15.30 16.16
C SER A 5 22.87 15.16 15.93
N LEU A 6 22.19 16.09 15.25
CA LEU A 6 20.72 16.13 15.20
C LEU A 6 20.09 16.11 13.79
N LEU A 7 20.84 15.73 12.75
CA LEU A 7 20.32 15.63 11.37
C LEU A 7 20.59 14.27 10.70
N LEU A 8 20.47 13.18 11.46
CA LEU A 8 20.55 11.81 10.92
C LEU A 8 19.52 10.87 11.59
N ARG A 9 18.23 11.23 11.55
CA ARG A 9 17.16 10.30 12.01
C ARG A 9 15.93 10.13 11.11
N ASN A 10 15.79 10.84 9.99
CA ASN A 10 14.53 10.79 9.21
C ASN A 10 14.70 10.45 7.72
N LEU A 11 15.61 9.54 7.36
CA LEU A 11 15.66 8.96 6.01
C LEU A 11 16.07 7.48 6.11
N SER A 12 15.11 6.64 6.50
CA SER A 12 15.18 5.19 6.29
C SER A 12 13.76 4.65 6.19
N THR A 13 13.09 4.97 5.09
CA THR A 13 11.89 4.23 4.67
C THR A 13 12.31 3.31 3.53
N SER A 14 12.89 2.18 3.90
CA SER A 14 12.89 0.97 3.07
C SER A 14 11.44 0.53 2.86
N PRO A 15 11.12 -0.20 1.77
CA PRO A 15 9.82 -0.86 1.67
C PRO A 15 9.63 -1.75 2.91
N PRO A 16 8.43 -1.80 3.51
CA PRO A 16 8.15 -2.80 4.53
C PRO A 16 8.25 -4.19 3.89
N SER A 17 8.97 -5.09 4.55
CA SER A 17 8.97 -6.51 4.23
C SER A 17 7.53 -7.06 4.29
N PRO A 18 7.14 -7.98 3.40
CA PRO A 18 5.78 -8.46 3.30
C PRO A 18 5.55 -9.55 4.35
N LEU A 19 5.39 -9.18 5.61
CA LEU A 19 4.91 -10.09 6.63
C LEU A 19 3.98 -9.34 7.61
N LEU A 20 2.80 -9.94 7.78
CA LEU A 20 1.84 -9.78 8.88
C LEU A 20 1.01 -8.50 8.95
N PHE A 21 -0.10 -8.47 8.19
CA PHE A 21 -1.35 -7.87 8.68
C PHE A 21 -2.57 -8.66 8.19
N PHE A 22 -2.89 -9.78 8.85
CA PHE A 22 -4.23 -10.34 8.79
C PHE A 22 -5.19 -9.43 9.56
N ASN A 23 -6.04 -8.68 8.84
CA ASN A 23 -7.22 -8.05 9.40
C ASN A 23 -8.42 -8.40 8.51
N PHE A 24 -9.21 -9.38 8.97
CA PHE A 24 -10.52 -9.71 8.41
C PHE A 24 -11.52 -8.63 8.81
N THR A 25 -12.16 -7.97 7.84
CA THR A 25 -13.44 -7.28 8.09
C THR A 25 -14.30 -7.32 6.82
N LEU A 26 -15.46 -7.95 6.93
CA LEU A 26 -16.49 -8.11 5.89
C LEU A 26 -17.24 -6.78 5.60
N PRO A 27 -17.90 -6.64 4.43
CA PRO A 27 -18.33 -5.35 3.88
C PRO A 27 -19.83 -5.06 4.04
N LEU A 28 -20.20 -3.78 4.00
CA LEU A 28 -21.58 -3.27 3.77
C LEU A 28 -21.56 -1.75 3.47
N PRO A 29 -22.61 -1.16 2.85
CA PRO A 29 -23.01 -1.26 1.45
C PRO A 29 -22.78 0.05 0.67
N THR A 30 -22.81 -0.07 -0.66
CA THR A 30 -22.61 0.95 -1.69
C THR A 30 -23.70 2.04 -1.73
N SER A 31 -23.29 3.30 -1.95
CA SER A 31 -24.18 4.37 -2.41
C SER A 31 -23.61 5.03 -3.67
N HIS A 32 -24.42 5.04 -4.72
CA HIS A 32 -24.18 5.63 -6.03
C HIS A 32 -24.01 7.15 -5.97
N CYS A 33 -23.08 7.70 -6.75
CA CYS A 33 -23.36 8.90 -7.55
C CYS A 33 -22.38 9.10 -8.73
N HIS A 34 -22.93 9.74 -9.75
CA HIS A 34 -22.46 9.82 -11.12
C HIS A 34 -21.28 10.78 -11.34
N PHE A 35 -20.30 10.31 -12.11
CA PHE A 35 -19.22 11.09 -12.67
C PHE A 35 -19.67 11.76 -13.99
N ASN A 36 -19.59 13.08 -14.09
CA ASN A 36 -19.61 13.76 -15.38
C ASN A 36 -18.85 15.08 -15.31
N SER A 37 -17.63 15.06 -15.83
CA SER A 37 -16.78 16.23 -16.08
C SER A 37 -16.75 16.50 -17.58
N ASN A 38 -16.98 17.75 -17.99
CA ASN A 38 -16.43 18.32 -19.22
C ASN A 38 -16.78 19.81 -19.33
N LYS A 39 -15.80 20.70 -19.15
CA LYS A 39 -15.74 22.00 -19.84
C LYS A 39 -14.28 22.36 -20.15
N PRO A 40 -13.93 22.63 -21.43
CA PRO A 40 -12.61 23.14 -21.80
C PRO A 40 -12.55 24.67 -21.66
N LEU A 41 -11.50 25.16 -20.99
CA LEU A 41 -11.10 26.57 -20.96
C LEU A 41 -10.39 26.93 -22.27
N LYS A 42 -10.90 27.94 -22.99
CA LYS A 42 -10.22 28.56 -24.13
C LYS A 42 -9.67 29.93 -23.77
N GLN A 43 -8.34 29.98 -23.71
CA GLN A 43 -7.40 31.00 -24.18
C GLN A 43 -7.94 32.43 -24.43
N PHE A 44 -7.44 33.37 -23.62
CA PHE A 44 -7.46 34.80 -23.88
C PHE A 44 -6.11 35.23 -24.49
N ASN A 45 -6.15 35.86 -25.67
CA ASN A 45 -5.00 36.56 -26.27
C ASN A 45 -5.05 38.06 -25.92
N PRO A 46 -3.96 38.70 -25.49
CA PRO A 46 -3.91 40.16 -25.41
C PRO A 46 -3.42 40.78 -26.72
N ALA A 47 -4.23 41.68 -27.27
CA ALA A 47 -3.88 42.52 -28.41
C ALA A 47 -2.96 43.67 -27.97
N THR A 48 -1.93 43.90 -28.78
CA THR A 48 -0.98 45.01 -28.71
C THR A 48 -1.66 46.37 -28.92
N ALA A 49 -1.51 47.29 -27.99
CA ALA A 49 -1.85 48.71 -28.16
C ALA A 49 -0.56 49.54 -28.25
N SER A 50 -0.32 50.09 -29.44
CA SER A 50 0.73 51.06 -29.75
C SER A 50 0.29 52.44 -29.25
N GLY A 51 1.06 53.05 -28.35
CA GLY A 51 0.86 54.41 -27.85
C GLY A 51 2.08 55.26 -28.11
N ASN A 52 1.99 56.15 -29.10
CA ASN A 52 3.00 57.16 -29.40
C ASN A 52 3.02 58.22 -28.29
N SER A 53 4.14 58.37 -27.56
CA SER A 53 4.40 59.54 -26.72
C SER A 53 5.32 60.51 -27.47
N VAL A 54 4.83 61.75 -27.64
CA VAL A 54 5.55 62.84 -28.30
C VAL A 54 6.49 63.46 -27.27
N ALA A 55 7.81 63.39 -27.50
CA ALA A 55 8.80 64.11 -26.71
C ALA A 55 8.90 65.57 -27.22
N VAL A 56 8.53 66.55 -26.38
CA VAL A 56 8.76 67.97 -26.66
C VAL A 56 10.03 68.42 -25.93
N VAL A 57 11.09 68.69 -26.70
CA VAL A 57 12.32 69.31 -26.20
C VAL A 57 12.11 70.82 -26.08
N ARG A 58 12.09 71.35 -24.85
CA ARG A 58 12.23 72.79 -24.59
C ARG A 58 13.68 73.11 -24.21
N ARG A 59 14.36 73.86 -25.08
CA ARG A 59 15.66 74.48 -24.81
C ARG A 59 15.47 75.68 -23.88
N CYS A 60 16.18 75.74 -22.75
CA CYS A 60 16.41 76.98 -22.02
C CYS A 60 17.82 77.08 -21.42
N VAL A 61 18.26 78.32 -21.32
CA VAL A 61 19.59 78.81 -20.99
C VAL A 61 19.83 78.84 -19.48
N ALA A 62 21.07 78.52 -19.08
CA ALA A 62 21.76 78.82 -17.82
C ALA A 62 21.01 78.69 -16.48
N GLY A 63 21.43 77.69 -15.67
CA GLY A 63 21.64 77.91 -14.23
C GLY A 63 20.57 77.47 -13.23
N LYS A 64 19.70 76.52 -13.55
CA LYS A 64 18.90 75.79 -12.55
C LYS A 64 18.86 74.31 -12.92
N GLU A 65 19.10 73.43 -11.96
CA GLU A 65 18.83 72.00 -12.10
C GLU A 65 17.36 71.86 -12.47
N VAL A 66 17.10 71.53 -13.73
CA VAL A 66 15.76 71.24 -14.21
C VAL A 66 15.48 69.82 -13.76
N GLU A 67 14.75 69.66 -12.66
CA GLU A 67 14.03 68.42 -12.43
C GLU A 67 13.19 68.17 -13.68
N ILE A 68 13.57 67.13 -14.42
CA ILE A 68 12.85 66.70 -15.62
C ILE A 68 11.57 66.04 -15.12
N ILE A 69 10.57 66.87 -14.81
CA ILE A 69 9.22 66.42 -14.51
C ILE A 69 8.65 65.92 -15.84
N LEU A 70 8.60 64.60 -16.00
CA LEU A 70 7.85 63.92 -17.04
C LEU A 70 6.37 64.34 -16.92
N GLU A 71 5.94 65.21 -17.83
CA GLU A 71 4.61 65.80 -17.85
C GLU A 71 3.55 64.70 -18.07
N GLY A 72 2.72 64.45 -17.05
CA GLY A 72 1.64 63.44 -17.09
C GLY A 72 1.69 62.35 -16.02
N MET A 73 2.76 62.25 -15.22
CA MET A 73 2.80 61.33 -14.07
C MET A 73 2.22 61.99 -12.79
N PRO A 74 1.50 61.24 -11.95
CA PRO A 74 1.02 61.72 -10.66
C PRO A 74 2.16 62.31 -9.81
N ASN A 75 1.89 63.39 -9.05
CA ASN A 75 2.91 64.07 -8.23
C ASN A 75 3.56 63.13 -7.20
N GLU A 76 2.83 62.12 -6.75
CA GLU A 76 3.26 61.01 -5.88
C GLU A 76 4.41 60.19 -6.48
N TYR A 77 4.58 60.19 -7.80
CA TYR A 77 5.68 59.49 -8.46
C TYR A 77 7.06 60.11 -8.18
N TYR A 78 7.13 61.39 -7.83
CA TYR A 78 8.38 62.09 -7.51
C TYR A 78 8.69 62.09 -6.01
N ASP A 79 7.82 61.51 -5.19
CA ASP A 79 8.06 61.32 -3.76
C ASP A 79 8.98 60.10 -3.57
N ASP A 80 10.18 60.35 -3.04
CA ASP A 80 11.20 59.33 -2.79
C ASP A 80 10.68 58.23 -1.85
N GLU A 81 9.84 58.58 -0.88
CA GLU A 81 9.22 57.63 0.04
C GLU A 81 8.20 56.74 -0.69
N TRP A 82 7.41 57.32 -1.58
CA TRP A 82 6.46 56.59 -2.42
C TRP A 82 7.18 55.65 -3.39
N GLN A 83 8.24 56.11 -4.06
CA GLN A 83 9.05 55.26 -4.94
C GLN A 83 9.72 54.11 -4.17
N ALA A 84 10.21 54.37 -2.96
CA ALA A 84 10.79 53.35 -2.09
C ALA A 84 9.75 52.29 -1.70
N GLN A 85 8.54 52.71 -1.32
CA GLN A 85 7.44 51.80 -1.01
C GLN A 85 7.00 50.97 -2.23
N GLN A 86 6.98 51.54 -3.44
CA GLN A 86 6.68 50.78 -4.66
C GLN A 86 7.76 49.73 -4.97
N LYS A 87 9.04 50.10 -4.81
CA LYS A 87 10.17 49.16 -4.96
C LYS A 87 10.11 48.04 -3.92
N GLU A 88 9.74 48.35 -2.69
CA GLU A 88 9.58 47.37 -1.61
C GLU A 88 8.41 46.42 -1.90
N LYS A 89 7.25 46.94 -2.33
CA LYS A 89 6.10 46.13 -2.76
C LYS A 89 6.44 45.22 -3.93
N ALA A 90 7.20 45.71 -4.91
CA ALA A 90 7.66 44.88 -6.03
C ALA A 90 8.62 43.76 -5.56
N LYS A 91 9.53 44.05 -4.63
CA LYS A 91 10.41 43.05 -4.02
C LYS A 91 9.67 42.01 -3.18
N GLU A 92 8.63 42.43 -2.44
CA GLU A 92 7.78 41.53 -1.67
C GLU A 92 7.00 40.58 -2.60
N LEU A 93 6.42 41.12 -3.68
CA LEU A 93 5.70 40.34 -4.67
C LEU A 93 6.63 39.34 -5.39
N GLU A 94 7.84 39.76 -5.74
CA GLU A 94 8.85 38.86 -6.32
C GLU A 94 9.29 37.76 -5.34
N ARG A 95 9.44 38.08 -4.05
CA ARG A 95 9.70 37.07 -3.01
C ARG A 95 8.56 36.07 -2.89
N GLN A 96 7.31 36.53 -2.94
CA GLN A 96 6.15 35.65 -2.91
C GLN A 96 6.11 34.72 -4.12
N ARG A 97 6.38 35.24 -5.34
CA ARG A 97 6.50 34.43 -6.55
C ARG A 97 7.60 33.38 -6.45
N GLN A 98 8.77 33.76 -5.94
CA GLN A 98 9.87 32.81 -5.75
C GLN A 98 9.50 31.70 -4.76
N LEU A 99 8.79 32.02 -3.68
CA LEU A 99 8.32 31.01 -2.72
C LEU A 99 7.26 30.10 -3.33
N GLU A 100 6.33 30.64 -4.12
CA GLU A 100 5.33 29.86 -4.86
C GLU A 100 6.02 28.94 -5.88
N ASP A 101 6.97 29.46 -6.65
CA ASP A 101 7.77 28.70 -7.62
C ASP A 101 8.57 27.58 -6.93
N GLU A 102 9.20 27.85 -5.79
CA GLU A 102 9.90 26.84 -4.97
C GLU A 102 8.95 25.76 -4.44
N GLU A 103 7.73 26.13 -4.02
CA GLU A 103 6.71 25.19 -3.60
C GLU A 103 6.21 24.31 -4.74
N GLU A 104 6.02 24.89 -5.93
CA GLU A 104 5.66 24.16 -7.14
C GLU A 104 6.79 23.22 -7.58
N GLU A 105 8.04 23.67 -7.55
CA GLU A 105 9.22 22.85 -7.85
C GLU A 105 9.34 21.68 -6.87
N ARG A 106 9.13 21.92 -5.57
CA ARG A 106 9.10 20.85 -4.56
C ARG A 106 8.05 19.80 -4.90
N LYS A 107 6.83 20.22 -5.23
CA LYS A 107 5.74 19.30 -5.65
C LYS A 107 6.11 18.54 -6.92
N ILE A 108 6.66 19.21 -7.94
CA ILE A 108 7.03 18.58 -9.21
C ILE A 108 8.08 17.49 -8.99
N GLU A 109 9.12 17.75 -8.20
CA GLU A 109 10.18 16.77 -7.93
C GLU A 109 9.62 15.55 -7.18
N GLU A 110 8.71 15.80 -6.25
CA GLU A 110 7.95 14.80 -5.51
C GLU A 110 7.12 13.85 -6.43
N TYR A 111 6.37 14.39 -7.39
CA TYR A 111 5.65 13.57 -8.40
C TYR A 111 6.62 12.83 -9.32
N ARG A 112 7.75 13.45 -9.65
CA ARG A 112 8.79 12.87 -10.51
C ARG A 112 9.43 11.65 -9.84
N GLU A 113 9.71 11.74 -8.54
CA GLU A 113 10.26 10.65 -7.75
C GLU A 113 9.36 9.41 -7.83
N ILE A 114 8.06 9.57 -7.59
CA ILE A 114 7.07 8.48 -7.69
C ILE A 114 7.06 7.87 -9.09
N GLY A 115 7.10 8.71 -10.13
CA GLY A 115 7.13 8.27 -11.53
C GLY A 115 8.39 7.49 -11.91
N THR A 116 9.48 7.66 -11.16
CA THR A 116 10.74 6.93 -11.42
C THR A 116 10.83 5.56 -10.76
N ARG A 117 10.04 5.26 -9.72
CA ARG A 117 10.14 4.02 -8.93
C ARG A 117 9.99 2.74 -9.76
N LEU A 118 9.19 2.79 -10.83
CA LEU A 118 8.96 1.64 -11.70
C LEU A 118 9.91 1.54 -12.90
N LYS A 119 10.86 2.47 -13.07
CA LYS A 119 11.77 2.48 -14.24
C LYS A 119 12.77 1.31 -14.26
N GLY A 120 12.99 0.64 -13.13
CA GLY A 120 13.88 -0.52 -13.02
C GLY A 120 13.28 -1.86 -13.46
N TYR A 121 11.96 -1.91 -13.73
CA TYR A 121 11.26 -3.13 -14.10
C TYR A 121 11.07 -3.24 -15.61
N PRO A 122 10.91 -4.47 -16.17
CA PRO A 122 10.57 -4.65 -17.58
C PRO A 122 9.29 -3.89 -17.95
N GLN A 123 9.38 -3.03 -18.96
CA GLN A 123 8.28 -2.14 -19.35
C GLN A 123 7.03 -2.91 -19.78
N GLU A 124 7.20 -4.09 -20.37
CA GLU A 124 6.10 -4.97 -20.75
C GLU A 124 5.29 -5.42 -19.53
N ASP A 125 5.97 -5.80 -18.45
CA ASP A 125 5.32 -6.32 -17.24
C ASP A 125 4.67 -5.19 -16.45
N VAL A 126 5.30 -4.02 -16.39
CA VAL A 126 4.67 -2.81 -15.84
C VAL A 126 3.42 -2.43 -16.64
N SER A 127 3.46 -2.56 -17.98
CA SER A 127 2.31 -2.29 -18.83
C SER A 127 1.17 -3.28 -18.60
N LYS A 128 1.48 -4.59 -18.49
CA LYS A 128 0.51 -5.64 -18.16
C LYS A 128 -0.12 -5.39 -16.80
N ALA A 129 0.67 -5.14 -15.76
CA ALA A 129 0.18 -4.84 -14.41
C ALA A 129 -0.73 -3.59 -14.40
N LYS A 130 -0.34 -2.51 -15.10
CA LYS A 130 -1.18 -1.32 -15.25
C LYS A 130 -2.51 -1.61 -15.94
N LYS A 131 -2.52 -2.44 -16.98
CA LYS A 131 -3.74 -2.86 -17.69
C LYS A 131 -4.63 -3.71 -16.78
N LEU A 132 -4.05 -4.63 -16.02
CA LEU A 132 -4.76 -5.49 -15.09
C LEU A 132 -5.47 -4.67 -14.00
N ILE A 133 -4.76 -3.75 -13.36
CA ILE A 133 -5.35 -2.84 -12.35
C ILE A 133 -6.45 -1.97 -12.96
N SER A 134 -6.23 -1.44 -14.17
CA SER A 134 -7.27 -0.69 -14.87
C SER A 134 -8.49 -1.56 -15.19
N SER A 135 -8.32 -2.86 -15.43
CA SER A 135 -9.45 -3.79 -15.61
C SER A 135 -10.20 -4.06 -14.30
N PHE A 136 -9.51 -4.22 -13.17
CA PHE A 136 -10.12 -4.38 -11.85
C PHE A 136 -10.97 -3.16 -11.46
N ILE A 137 -10.42 -1.96 -11.63
CA ILE A 137 -11.15 -0.71 -11.34
C ILE A 137 -12.40 -0.59 -12.22
N ARG A 138 -12.33 -1.05 -13.47
CA ARG A 138 -13.46 -1.01 -14.41
C ARG A 138 -14.52 -2.08 -14.10
N ALA A 139 -14.12 -3.23 -13.54
CA ALA A 139 -15.00 -4.34 -13.23
C ALA A 139 -15.98 -4.03 -12.09
N ALA A 140 -15.63 -3.09 -11.19
CA ALA A 140 -16.45 -2.60 -10.09
C ALA A 140 -17.06 -3.74 -9.24
N GLU A 141 -18.27 -4.21 -9.54
CA GLU A 141 -18.96 -5.28 -8.81
C GLU A 141 -18.34 -6.67 -9.05
N GLU A 142 -17.77 -6.91 -10.24
CA GLU A 142 -17.14 -8.19 -10.61
C GLU A 142 -15.65 -8.23 -10.25
N VAL A 143 -15.16 -7.28 -9.46
CA VAL A 143 -13.72 -7.16 -9.17
C VAL A 143 -13.16 -8.38 -8.44
N GLU A 144 -13.95 -9.00 -7.57
CA GLU A 144 -13.56 -10.20 -6.81
C GLU A 144 -13.30 -11.39 -7.73
N GLU A 145 -14.24 -11.70 -8.62
CA GLU A 145 -14.11 -12.78 -9.61
C GLU A 145 -12.92 -12.53 -10.54
N ARG A 146 -12.70 -11.28 -10.96
CA ARG A 146 -11.54 -10.91 -11.79
C ARG A 146 -10.21 -11.10 -11.09
N ILE A 147 -10.13 -10.82 -9.79
CA ILE A 147 -8.93 -11.04 -8.99
C ILE A 147 -8.66 -12.55 -8.89
N GLU A 148 -9.68 -13.36 -8.60
CA GLU A 148 -9.55 -14.82 -8.54
C GLU A 148 -9.11 -15.41 -9.89
N GLU A 149 -9.72 -15.00 -11.00
CA GLU A 149 -9.31 -15.43 -12.35
C GLU A 149 -7.86 -15.05 -12.67
N ALA A 150 -7.44 -13.83 -12.30
CA ALA A 150 -6.07 -13.37 -12.52
C ALA A 150 -5.07 -14.16 -11.67
N ALA A 151 -5.46 -14.57 -10.46
CA ALA A 151 -4.68 -15.43 -9.59
C ALA A 151 -4.53 -16.83 -10.20
N GLU A 152 -5.61 -17.40 -10.77
CA GLU A 152 -5.55 -18.69 -11.46
C GLU A 152 -4.64 -18.68 -12.68
N LYS A 153 -4.58 -17.56 -13.39
CA LYS A 153 -3.69 -17.36 -14.54
C LYS A 153 -2.24 -17.05 -14.14
N GLY A 154 -1.96 -16.83 -12.85
CA GLY A 154 -0.62 -16.44 -12.38
C GLY A 154 -0.22 -15.02 -12.79
N GLU A 155 -1.19 -14.11 -12.96
CA GLU A 155 -0.96 -12.72 -13.35
C GLU A 155 -0.82 -11.78 -12.15
N LEU A 156 -1.22 -12.23 -10.95
CA LEU A 156 -1.05 -11.49 -9.70
C LEU A 156 0.36 -11.68 -9.15
N ASN A 157 1.20 -10.68 -9.36
CA ASN A 157 2.60 -10.66 -8.90
C ASN A 157 2.84 -9.45 -8.00
N GLU A 158 3.97 -9.42 -7.28
CA GLU A 158 4.42 -8.26 -6.48
C GLU A 158 4.43 -6.94 -7.29
N LEU A 159 4.73 -7.01 -8.58
CA LEU A 159 4.70 -5.83 -9.46
C LEU A 159 3.30 -5.20 -9.55
N VAL A 160 2.24 -5.99 -9.43
CA VAL A 160 0.86 -5.49 -9.39
C VAL A 160 0.64 -4.68 -8.12
N LEU A 161 1.06 -5.18 -6.96
CA LEU A 161 1.01 -4.47 -5.68
C LEU A 161 1.79 -3.15 -5.75
N MET A 162 3.00 -3.18 -6.31
CA MET A 162 3.81 -1.96 -6.53
C MET A 162 3.11 -0.91 -7.39
N VAL A 163 2.40 -1.32 -8.45
CA VAL A 163 1.67 -0.37 -9.31
C VAL A 163 0.44 0.18 -8.59
N ILE A 164 -0.28 -0.61 -7.79
CA ILE A 164 -1.38 -0.13 -6.95
C ILE A 164 -0.84 0.87 -5.92
N TRP A 165 0.27 0.54 -5.26
CA TRP A 165 0.91 1.39 -4.27
C TRP A 165 1.38 2.73 -4.86
N ASN A 166 1.94 2.72 -6.07
CA ASN A 166 2.31 3.95 -6.77
C ASN A 166 1.09 4.85 -7.04
N ARG A 167 -0.04 4.26 -7.48
CA ARG A 167 -1.30 5.01 -7.66
C ARG A 167 -1.87 5.51 -6.32
N LEU A 168 -1.73 4.73 -5.26
CA LEU A 168 -2.15 5.12 -3.91
C LEU A 168 -1.36 6.33 -3.40
N ASP A 169 -0.04 6.37 -3.64
CA ASP A 169 0.83 7.48 -3.24
C ASP A 169 0.48 8.78 -3.98
N LEU A 170 0.14 8.68 -5.29
CA LEU A 170 -0.41 9.81 -6.05
C LEU A 170 -1.75 10.29 -5.47
N ALA A 171 -2.70 9.38 -5.23
CA ALA A 171 -4.00 9.72 -4.69
C ALA A 171 -3.92 10.36 -3.28
N ARG A 172 -2.93 9.98 -2.47
CA ARG A 172 -2.65 10.61 -1.16
C ARG A 172 -2.21 12.06 -1.29
N ARG A 173 -1.38 12.37 -2.30
CA ARG A 173 -0.89 13.73 -2.57
C ARG A 173 -1.96 14.63 -3.16
N ASP A 174 -2.83 14.04 -3.97
CA ASP A 174 -3.99 14.73 -4.56
C ASP A 174 -5.18 14.82 -3.57
N GLU A 175 -5.03 14.30 -2.34
CA GLU A 175 -6.04 14.26 -1.28
C GLU A 175 -7.38 13.57 -1.69
N GLU A 176 -7.32 12.63 -2.62
CA GLU A 176 -8.50 11.95 -3.18
C GLU A 176 -8.99 10.81 -2.28
N LYS A 177 -9.69 11.15 -1.18
CA LYS A 177 -10.11 10.20 -0.13
C LYS A 177 -10.84 8.95 -0.64
N ASP A 178 -11.69 9.07 -1.64
CA ASP A 178 -12.45 7.94 -2.19
C ASP A 178 -11.57 7.02 -3.05
N VAL A 179 -10.60 7.59 -3.77
CA VAL A 179 -9.61 6.84 -4.54
C VAL A 179 -8.64 6.13 -3.61
N ILE A 180 -8.19 6.80 -2.55
CA ILE A 180 -7.35 6.19 -1.51
C ILE A 180 -8.07 4.97 -0.91
N ARG A 181 -9.35 5.09 -0.52
CA ARG A 181 -10.12 3.99 0.07
C ARG A 181 -10.26 2.81 -0.90
N SER A 182 -10.66 3.09 -2.15
CA SER A 182 -10.88 2.04 -3.15
C SER A 182 -9.57 1.33 -3.56
N LEU A 183 -8.47 2.06 -3.70
CA LEU A 183 -7.16 1.47 -3.97
C LEU A 183 -6.59 0.70 -2.78
N ASP A 184 -6.84 1.14 -1.54
CA ASP A 184 -6.41 0.40 -0.34
C ASP A 184 -7.14 -0.95 -0.22
N LEU A 185 -8.45 -0.96 -0.47
CA LEU A 185 -9.22 -2.22 -0.53
C LEU A 185 -8.72 -3.14 -1.64
N LEU A 186 -8.46 -2.59 -2.83
CA LEU A 186 -7.91 -3.36 -3.94
C LEU A 186 -6.52 -3.92 -3.62
N TYR A 187 -5.64 -3.10 -3.01
CA TYR A 187 -4.31 -3.52 -2.58
C TYR A 187 -4.41 -4.71 -1.64
N ARG A 188 -5.18 -4.59 -0.55
CA ARG A 188 -5.34 -5.65 0.45
C ARG A 188 -5.91 -6.92 -0.17
N ARG A 189 -6.92 -6.79 -1.03
CA ARG A 189 -7.56 -7.97 -1.64
C ARG A 189 -6.62 -8.70 -2.61
N VAL A 190 -5.82 -7.97 -3.37
CA VAL A 190 -4.79 -8.57 -4.25
C VAL A 190 -3.66 -9.19 -3.44
N GLU A 191 -3.22 -8.51 -2.38
CA GLU A 191 -2.17 -9.01 -1.47
C GLU A 191 -2.60 -10.31 -0.79
N THR A 192 -3.84 -10.38 -0.28
CA THR A 192 -4.36 -11.62 0.32
C THR A 192 -4.47 -12.76 -0.69
N GLU A 193 -4.81 -12.47 -1.95
CA GLU A 193 -4.86 -13.51 -2.99
C GLU A 193 -3.46 -14.03 -3.34
N ILE A 194 -2.47 -13.15 -3.42
CA ILE A 194 -1.06 -13.54 -3.62
C ILE A 194 -0.60 -14.42 -2.46
N LEU A 195 -0.78 -13.97 -1.22
CA LEU A 195 -0.41 -14.73 -0.03
C LEU A 195 -1.12 -16.08 0.06
N LYS A 196 -2.39 -16.15 -0.33
CA LYS A 196 -3.15 -17.42 -0.37
C LYS A 196 -2.56 -18.43 -1.36
N ARG A 197 -2.01 -17.97 -2.48
CA ARG A 197 -1.37 -18.82 -3.50
C ARG A 197 0.04 -19.24 -3.10
N GLU A 198 0.78 -18.34 -2.46
CA GLU A 198 2.15 -18.60 -2.00
C GLU A 198 2.19 -19.40 -0.69
N ALA A 199 1.07 -19.49 0.04
CA ALA A 199 0.99 -20.24 1.29
C ALA A 199 1.32 -21.73 1.13
N THR A 200 2.15 -22.24 2.03
CA THR A 200 2.46 -23.66 2.16
C THR A 200 1.18 -24.46 2.41
N PRO A 201 1.13 -25.76 2.03
CA PRO A 201 0.00 -26.63 2.35
C PRO A 201 -0.36 -26.64 3.84
N ALA A 202 0.63 -26.57 4.72
CA ALA A 202 0.47 -26.47 6.17
C ALA A 202 -0.25 -25.18 6.58
N MET A 203 0.19 -24.02 6.08
CA MET A 203 -0.44 -22.73 6.37
C MET A 203 -1.85 -22.62 5.79
N ARG A 204 -2.09 -23.20 4.61
CA ARG A 204 -3.43 -23.30 4.02
C ARG A 204 -4.36 -24.11 4.92
N LEU A 205 -3.91 -25.28 5.38
CA LEU A 205 -4.68 -26.10 6.33
C LEU A 205 -4.94 -25.36 7.64
N LEU A 206 -3.96 -24.64 8.19
CA LEU A 206 -4.16 -23.84 9.40
C LEU A 206 -5.25 -22.78 9.21
N ASN A 207 -5.20 -22.04 8.09
CA ASN A 207 -6.20 -21.04 7.76
C ASN A 207 -7.60 -21.66 7.63
N ASP A 208 -7.73 -22.80 6.97
CA ASP A 208 -9.01 -23.51 6.84
C ASP A 208 -9.54 -23.97 8.20
N LEU A 209 -8.67 -24.50 9.07
CA LEU A 209 -9.02 -24.92 10.43
C LEU A 209 -9.52 -23.74 11.27
N LEU A 210 -8.85 -22.60 11.21
CA LEU A 210 -9.26 -21.39 11.93
C LEU A 210 -10.59 -20.82 11.40
N ASN A 211 -10.79 -20.83 10.08
CA ASN A 211 -12.02 -20.32 9.46
C ASN A 211 -13.26 -21.18 9.72
N MET A 212 -13.09 -22.45 10.13
CA MET A 212 -14.19 -23.29 10.58
C MET A 212 -14.74 -22.89 11.96
N HIS A 213 -14.05 -22.04 12.72
CA HIS A 213 -14.50 -21.63 14.06
C HIS A 213 -15.67 -20.64 13.95
N ASP A 214 -16.82 -21.00 14.54
CA ASP A 214 -18.05 -20.19 14.52
C ASP A 214 -18.07 -19.06 15.57
N GLY A 215 -17.02 -18.95 16.39
CA GLY A 215 -16.90 -17.96 17.46
C GLY A 215 -17.37 -18.43 18.83
N PHE A 216 -18.08 -19.57 18.95
CA PHE A 216 -18.77 -19.94 20.19
C PHE A 216 -18.50 -21.36 20.68
N ASN A 217 -18.21 -22.33 19.80
CA ASN A 217 -18.14 -23.75 20.16
C ASN A 217 -16.75 -24.37 19.97
N ASP A 218 -15.84 -24.12 20.91
CA ASP A 218 -14.46 -24.62 20.85
C ASP A 218 -14.38 -26.16 20.81
N GLU A 219 -15.23 -26.86 21.56
CA GLU A 219 -15.19 -28.34 21.62
C GLU A 219 -15.73 -28.99 20.34
N GLY A 220 -16.81 -28.45 19.77
CA GLY A 220 -17.34 -28.88 18.47
C GLY A 220 -16.34 -28.60 17.35
N TRP A 221 -15.79 -27.38 17.35
CA TRP A 221 -14.76 -26.96 16.40
C TRP A 221 -13.53 -27.87 16.43
N LEU A 222 -12.99 -28.20 17.61
CA LEU A 222 -11.84 -29.12 17.72
C LEU A 222 -12.14 -30.53 17.20
N LYS A 223 -13.38 -31.03 17.39
CA LYS A 223 -13.80 -32.32 16.83
C LYS A 223 -13.86 -32.29 15.30
N ASP A 224 -14.32 -31.19 14.72
CA ASP A 224 -14.39 -31.03 13.27
C ASP A 224 -13.00 -30.79 12.66
N CYS A 225 -12.15 -30.02 13.34
CA CYS A 225 -10.72 -29.89 13.02
C CYS A 225 -10.04 -31.26 13.01
N LYS A 226 -10.30 -32.11 14.02
CA LYS A 226 -9.73 -33.46 14.08
C LYS A 226 -10.15 -34.32 12.88
N LYS A 227 -11.43 -34.27 12.49
CA LYS A 227 -11.92 -35.01 11.33
C LYS A 227 -11.24 -34.53 10.05
N LEU A 228 -11.12 -33.21 9.87
CA LEU A 228 -10.46 -32.63 8.70
C LEU A 228 -8.98 -33.00 8.67
N MET A 229 -8.26 -32.87 9.78
CA MET A 229 -6.86 -33.28 9.89
C MET A 229 -6.64 -34.76 9.55
N ILE A 230 -7.51 -35.67 10.03
CA ILE A 230 -7.44 -37.10 9.69
C ILE A 230 -7.69 -37.33 8.19
N ALA A 231 -8.56 -36.54 7.56
CA ALA A 231 -8.87 -36.66 6.14
C ALA A 231 -7.75 -36.08 5.26
N THR A 232 -7.06 -35.03 5.72
CA THR A 232 -6.03 -34.33 4.94
C THR A 232 -4.63 -34.91 5.14
N PHE A 233 -4.27 -35.36 6.35
CA PHE A 233 -2.91 -35.89 6.59
C PHE A 233 -2.70 -37.24 5.89
N PRO A 234 -1.59 -37.41 5.14
CA PRO A 234 -1.26 -38.69 4.54
C PRO A 234 -0.89 -39.72 5.61
N ARG A 235 -0.93 -41.00 5.22
CA ARG A 235 -0.48 -42.09 6.10
C ARG A 235 1.04 -42.12 6.16
N GLU A 236 1.58 -41.94 7.36
CA GLU A 236 3.03 -41.91 7.62
C GLU A 236 3.68 -43.30 7.81
N ASP A 237 3.07 -44.37 7.28
CA ASP A 237 3.66 -45.71 7.37
C ASP A 237 4.94 -45.79 6.52
N PRO A 238 6.07 -46.35 7.02
CA PRO A 238 7.34 -46.39 6.28
C PRO A 238 7.25 -47.00 4.88
N PHE A 239 6.34 -47.94 4.66
CA PHE A 239 6.10 -48.51 3.33
C PHE A 239 5.26 -47.58 2.46
N SER A 240 4.33 -46.83 3.02
CA SER A 240 3.52 -45.84 2.29
C SER A 240 4.33 -44.63 1.81
N ILE A 241 5.41 -44.27 2.51
CA ILE A 241 6.35 -43.20 2.10
C ILE A 241 7.27 -43.68 0.96
N LEU A 242 7.65 -44.95 0.96
CA LEU A 242 8.62 -45.52 0.01
C LEU A 242 7.98 -46.11 -1.25
N VAL A 243 6.71 -46.49 -1.19
CA VAL A 243 6.02 -47.20 -2.26
C VAL A 243 5.24 -46.22 -3.15
N PRO A 244 5.51 -46.20 -4.47
CA PRO A 244 4.77 -45.36 -5.41
C PRO A 244 3.24 -45.56 -5.32
N THR A 245 2.49 -44.48 -5.44
CA THR A 245 1.02 -44.51 -5.47
C THR A 245 0.53 -45.46 -6.57
N GLY A 246 -0.19 -46.53 -6.19
CA GLY A 246 -0.72 -47.54 -7.11
C GLY A 246 0.15 -48.78 -7.31
N PHE A 247 1.24 -48.94 -6.56
CA PHE A 247 2.01 -50.17 -6.49
C PHE A 247 1.45 -51.11 -5.41
N ASP A 248 0.95 -52.26 -5.82
CA ASP A 248 0.49 -53.33 -4.93
C ASP A 248 1.71 -54.10 -4.39
N ILE A 249 2.00 -53.93 -3.10
CA ILE A 249 3.14 -54.57 -2.42
C ILE A 249 2.98 -56.10 -2.39
N ASP A 250 1.74 -56.60 -2.27
CA ASP A 250 1.48 -58.04 -2.15
C ASP A 250 1.62 -58.74 -3.50
N LYS A 251 1.19 -58.07 -4.58
CA LYS A 251 1.24 -58.62 -5.95
C LYS A 251 2.45 -58.18 -6.76
N HIS A 252 3.24 -57.23 -6.25
CA HIS A 252 4.40 -56.64 -6.94
C HIS A 252 4.04 -56.06 -8.32
N GLU A 253 2.82 -55.53 -8.45
CA GLU A 253 2.28 -54.99 -9.69
C GLU A 253 1.92 -53.52 -9.51
N GLY A 254 2.24 -52.70 -10.50
CA GLY A 254 1.80 -51.31 -10.54
C GLY A 254 2.82 -50.38 -11.22
N PRO A 255 2.36 -49.23 -11.73
CA PRO A 255 3.24 -48.24 -12.32
C PRO A 255 4.20 -47.67 -11.26
N ILE A 256 5.50 -47.92 -11.44
CA ILE A 256 6.57 -47.22 -10.71
C ILE A 256 6.70 -45.83 -11.33
N ARG A 257 5.78 -44.94 -10.99
CA ARG A 257 5.89 -43.51 -11.30
C ARG A 257 6.09 -42.76 -9.99
N PRO A 258 7.01 -41.80 -9.92
CA PRO A 258 7.04 -40.89 -8.77
C PRO A 258 5.65 -40.25 -8.62
N PRO A 259 5.12 -40.12 -7.39
CA PRO A 259 3.84 -39.45 -7.15
C PRO A 259 3.88 -38.05 -7.78
N PRO A 260 2.84 -37.64 -8.53
CA PRO A 260 2.86 -36.36 -9.23
C PRO A 260 2.93 -35.14 -8.30
N ASP A 261 2.60 -35.28 -7.01
CA ASP A 261 2.62 -34.20 -6.02
C ASP A 261 3.33 -34.66 -4.74
N ALA A 262 4.67 -34.61 -4.73
CA ALA A 262 5.49 -34.98 -3.57
C ALA A 262 5.51 -33.92 -2.46
N GLU A 263 4.77 -32.81 -2.63
CA GLU A 263 4.77 -31.67 -1.72
C GLU A 263 4.06 -31.96 -0.39
N ASP A 264 3.16 -32.95 -0.35
CA ASP A 264 2.33 -33.22 0.82
C ASP A 264 2.72 -34.49 1.59
N VAL A 265 3.81 -35.18 1.22
CA VAL A 265 4.18 -36.50 1.79
C VAL A 265 4.41 -36.44 3.30
N LEU A 266 4.89 -35.32 3.81
CA LEU A 266 5.17 -35.08 5.23
C LEU A 266 4.29 -33.96 5.82
N LEU A 267 3.11 -33.72 5.25
CA LEU A 267 2.25 -32.58 5.61
C LEU A 267 2.00 -32.42 7.11
N ARG A 268 1.85 -33.51 7.87
CA ARG A 268 1.66 -33.41 9.33
C ARG A 268 2.92 -32.94 10.05
N VAL A 269 4.10 -33.41 9.62
CA VAL A 269 5.39 -32.97 10.16
C VAL A 269 5.65 -31.51 9.81
N ASP A 270 5.39 -31.13 8.55
CA ASP A 270 5.52 -29.75 8.09
C ASP A 270 4.52 -28.82 8.80
N PHE A 271 3.28 -29.27 8.99
CA PHE A 271 2.28 -28.55 9.79
C PHE A 271 2.75 -28.31 11.22
N VAL A 272 3.22 -29.35 11.93
CA VAL A 272 3.70 -29.19 13.31
C VAL A 272 4.91 -28.24 13.36
N ARG A 273 5.87 -28.38 12.44
CA ARG A 273 7.07 -27.54 12.39
C ARG A 273 6.72 -26.07 12.11
N GLU A 274 6.01 -25.81 11.01
CA GLU A 274 5.73 -24.44 10.56
C GLU A 274 4.77 -23.72 11.51
N VAL A 275 3.78 -24.41 12.10
CA VAL A 275 2.87 -23.81 13.08
C VAL A 275 3.59 -23.51 14.40
N ASP A 276 4.53 -24.35 14.83
CA ASP A 276 5.35 -24.07 16.02
C ASP A 276 6.28 -22.87 15.78
N GLU A 277 6.94 -22.79 14.61
CA GLU A 277 7.76 -21.65 14.20
C GLU A 277 6.94 -20.34 14.20
N LEU A 278 5.73 -20.36 13.60
CA LEU A 278 4.81 -19.23 13.62
C LEU A 278 4.43 -18.80 15.06
N LEU A 279 4.14 -19.77 15.94
CA LEU A 279 3.83 -19.48 17.35
C LEU A 279 5.02 -18.85 18.08
N GLN A 280 6.25 -19.26 17.77
CA GLN A 280 7.45 -18.67 18.34
C GLN A 280 7.63 -17.21 17.89
N GLU A 281 7.43 -16.92 16.61
CA GLU A 281 7.50 -15.56 16.05
C GLU A 281 6.45 -14.64 16.69
N VAL A 282 5.19 -15.07 16.72
CA VAL A 282 4.08 -14.28 17.28
C VAL A 282 4.28 -14.00 18.78
N ARG A 283 4.83 -14.96 19.53
CA ARG A 283 5.15 -14.76 20.97
C ARG A 283 6.31 -13.80 21.18
N ALA A 284 7.30 -13.80 20.28
CA ALA A 284 8.43 -12.86 20.35
C ALA A 284 7.93 -11.41 20.18
N GLU A 285 7.09 -11.15 19.18
CA GLU A 285 6.49 -9.83 18.96
C GLU A 285 5.60 -9.36 20.14
N GLN A 286 4.84 -10.28 20.76
CA GLN A 286 4.02 -9.93 21.92
C GLN A 286 4.83 -9.45 23.13
N ASN A 287 6.01 -10.02 23.35
CA ASN A 287 6.87 -9.61 24.46
C ASN A 287 7.41 -8.18 24.26
N GLU A 288 7.52 -7.71 23.01
CA GLU A 288 7.95 -6.36 22.69
C GLU A 288 6.83 -5.32 22.86
N GLU A 289 5.55 -5.70 22.70
CA GLU A 289 4.38 -4.81 22.77
C GLU A 289 3.77 -4.68 24.19
N ALA A 290 4.24 -5.44 25.19
CA ALA A 290 3.53 -5.67 26.46
C ALA A 290 3.51 -4.50 27.48
N ASP A 291 4.09 -3.34 27.18
CA ASP A 291 4.33 -2.28 28.17
C ASP A 291 3.28 -1.13 28.20
N ALA A 292 2.02 -1.41 27.91
CA ALA A 292 0.93 -0.42 28.03
C ALA A 292 0.15 -0.59 29.36
N GLN A 293 0.60 0.07 30.42
CA GLN A 293 -0.13 0.17 31.69
C GLN A 293 -0.93 1.48 31.76
N GLY A 294 -2.24 1.41 31.53
CA GLY A 294 -3.14 2.57 31.62
C GLY A 294 -4.63 2.21 31.66
N LEU A 295 -5.45 3.12 32.19
CA LEU A 295 -6.93 3.06 32.15
C LEU A 295 -7.52 4.01 31.11
N ASP A 296 -6.67 4.67 30.32
CA ASP A 296 -7.07 5.49 29.20
C ASP A 296 -7.70 4.63 28.08
N PRO A 297 -8.58 5.22 27.25
CA PRO A 297 -9.28 4.48 26.21
C PRO A 297 -8.33 3.80 25.21
N GLU A 298 -7.15 4.36 24.98
CA GLU A 298 -6.13 3.79 24.08
C GLU A 298 -5.48 2.54 24.71
N SER A 299 -5.12 2.59 26.00
CA SER A 299 -4.65 1.41 26.75
C SER A 299 -5.70 0.31 26.85
N ILE A 300 -6.98 0.65 27.01
CA ILE A 300 -8.08 -0.34 27.01
C ILE A 300 -8.20 -1.00 25.63
N ALA A 301 -8.13 -0.23 24.54
CA ALA A 301 -8.17 -0.76 23.18
C ALA A 301 -6.98 -1.71 22.92
N ASN A 302 -5.78 -1.31 23.33
CA ASN A 302 -4.57 -2.14 23.22
C ASN A 302 -4.70 -3.43 24.03
N LYS A 303 -5.23 -3.36 25.25
CA LYS A 303 -5.49 -4.52 26.09
C LYS A 303 -6.51 -5.48 25.47
N LEU A 304 -7.60 -4.97 24.90
CA LEU A 304 -8.59 -5.79 24.20
C LEU A 304 -7.98 -6.46 22.96
N LYS A 305 -7.21 -5.71 22.17
CA LYS A 305 -6.46 -6.24 21.02
C LYS A 305 -5.50 -7.35 21.46
N GLN A 306 -4.77 -7.15 22.55
CA GLN A 306 -3.87 -8.17 23.10
C GLN A 306 -4.63 -9.40 23.58
N GLN A 307 -5.79 -9.23 24.23
CA GLN A 307 -6.63 -10.37 24.63
C GLN A 307 -7.15 -11.16 23.43
N GLU A 308 -7.53 -10.50 22.34
CA GLU A 308 -7.95 -11.16 21.11
C GLU A 308 -6.78 -11.93 20.47
N LYS A 309 -5.61 -11.29 20.33
CA LYS A 309 -4.37 -11.97 19.89
C LYS A 309 -4.10 -13.21 20.75
N GLN A 310 -4.17 -13.08 22.07
CA GLN A 310 -3.92 -14.19 22.99
C GLN A 310 -4.94 -15.32 22.83
N ARG A 311 -6.22 -15.02 22.59
CA ARG A 311 -7.23 -16.07 22.31
C ARG A 311 -6.90 -16.83 21.03
N THR A 312 -6.48 -16.13 19.98
CA THR A 312 -6.07 -16.76 18.72
C THR A 312 -4.86 -17.66 18.91
N ILE A 313 -3.87 -17.22 19.70
CA ILE A 313 -2.70 -18.07 20.04
C ILE A 313 -3.14 -19.37 20.71
N HIS A 314 -3.98 -19.31 21.75
CA HIS A 314 -4.45 -20.52 22.42
C HIS A 314 -5.21 -21.46 21.47
N LYS A 315 -5.95 -20.92 20.50
CA LYS A 315 -6.61 -21.75 19.46
C LYS A 315 -5.57 -22.46 18.59
N VAL A 316 -4.53 -21.76 18.15
CA VAL A 316 -3.46 -22.35 17.34
C VAL A 316 -2.67 -23.39 18.13
N GLU A 317 -2.39 -23.14 19.41
CA GLU A 317 -1.78 -24.12 20.33
C GLU A 317 -2.62 -25.40 20.46
N ALA A 318 -3.94 -25.27 20.60
CA ALA A 318 -4.85 -26.41 20.65
C ALA A 318 -4.84 -27.23 19.35
N LEU A 319 -4.74 -26.56 18.18
CA LEU A 319 -4.60 -27.24 16.90
C LEU A 319 -3.25 -27.96 16.78
N LEU A 320 -2.17 -27.35 17.25
CA LEU A 320 -0.84 -27.96 17.28
C LEU A 320 -0.83 -29.21 18.17
N GLU A 321 -1.35 -29.11 19.39
CA GLU A 321 -1.45 -30.25 20.31
C GLU A 321 -2.32 -31.38 19.73
N LEU A 322 -3.40 -31.02 19.04
CA LEU A 322 -4.26 -31.96 18.35
C LEU A 322 -3.52 -32.70 17.23
N ALA A 323 -2.72 -31.99 16.42
CA ALA A 323 -1.94 -32.58 15.32
C ALA A 323 -0.85 -33.53 15.83
N VAL A 324 -0.16 -33.17 16.92
CA VAL A 324 0.87 -34.02 17.55
C VAL A 324 0.27 -35.31 18.10
N ASN A 325 -0.88 -35.21 18.78
CA ASN A 325 -1.55 -36.35 19.41
C ASN A 325 -2.52 -37.10 18.48
N LEU A 326 -2.54 -36.74 17.20
CA LEU A 326 -3.45 -37.34 16.23
C LEU A 326 -3.04 -38.80 15.98
N LYS A 327 -4.00 -39.71 16.12
CA LYS A 327 -3.86 -41.11 15.73
C LYS A 327 -4.45 -41.26 14.35
N VAL A 328 -3.59 -41.32 13.33
CA VAL A 328 -3.94 -41.55 11.91
C VAL A 328 -4.14 -43.04 11.66
#